data_AF-A0A920QTT9-F1
#
_entry.id   AF-A0A920QTT9-F1
#
_cell.length_a   1.000
_cell.length_b   1.000
_cell.length_c   1.000
_cell.angle_alpha   90.00
_cell.angle_beta   90.00
_cell.angle_gamma   90.00
#
_symmetry.space_group_name_H-M   'P 1'
#
loop_
_entity.id
_entity.type
_entity.pdbx_description
1 polymer ?
#
loop_
_entity_poly.entity_id
_entity_poly.type
_entity_poly.pdbx_seq_one_letter_code
_entity_poly.pdbx_strand_id
1 'polypeptide(L)'
;MTNLFTGQWQEVSNEAVPVRLNDLHVKLDDLTNNLQDHELEDSEIIGSGNCYVVSGSILSDSLAHLIPTSQLGSELRIKLWVSQELFLLKRIQIDGRLLPTDIETSVHVFSLMDINKPAEISSPLP
;
A
#
# COMPACT_ATOMS: atom_id res chain seq x y z
N MET A 1 -16.19 11.19 -1.41
CA MET A 1 -15.87 10.53 -0.12
C MET A 1 -17.03 10.74 0.83
N THR A 2 -17.37 9.77 1.69
CA THR A 2 -18.39 9.95 2.72
C THR A 2 -17.88 10.95 3.78
N ASN A 3 -18.57 12.06 3.94
CA ASN A 3 -18.30 13.03 4.98
C ASN A 3 -18.60 12.41 6.35
N LEU A 4 -17.61 12.39 7.25
CA LEU A 4 -17.73 11.74 8.57
C LEU A 4 -18.74 12.43 9.51
N PHE A 5 -19.05 13.71 9.28
CA PHE A 5 -19.97 14.49 10.10
C PHE A 5 -21.41 14.45 9.59
N THR A 6 -21.62 14.39 8.27
CA THR A 6 -22.97 14.39 7.68
C THR A 6 -23.43 13.01 7.21
N GLY A 7 -22.51 12.05 7.04
CA GLY A 7 -22.79 10.75 6.43
C GLY A 7 -23.10 10.83 4.93
N GLN A 8 -23.08 12.03 4.33
CA GLN A 8 -23.38 12.25 2.93
C GLN A 8 -22.12 12.14 2.06
N TRP A 9 -22.32 11.79 0.80
CA TRP A 9 -21.26 11.86 -0.19
C TRP A 9 -20.89 13.31 -0.47
N GLN A 10 -19.59 13.60 -0.42
CA GLN A 10 -19.04 14.89 -0.79
C GLN A 10 -17.91 14.68 -1.80
N GLU A 11 -17.87 15.55 -2.80
CA GLU A 11 -16.72 15.63 -3.70
C GLU A 11 -15.50 16.16 -2.94
N VAL A 12 -14.36 15.51 -3.13
CA VAL A 12 -13.09 15.89 -2.53
C VAL A 12 -12.05 16.05 -3.63
N SER A 13 -11.10 16.96 -3.46
CA SER A 13 -10.01 17.09 -4.42
C SER A 13 -9.16 15.82 -4.44
N ASN A 14 -8.52 15.55 -5.58
CA ASN A 14 -7.59 14.42 -5.71
C ASN A 14 -6.39 14.52 -4.76
N GLU A 15 -6.07 15.72 -4.28
CA GLU A 15 -5.00 15.97 -3.30
C GLU A 15 -5.39 15.50 -1.89
N ALA A 16 -6.70 15.45 -1.60
CA ALA A 16 -7.21 14.96 -0.32
C ALA A 16 -7.30 13.42 -0.27
N VAL A 17 -7.05 12.72 -1.38
CA VAL A 17 -7.11 11.26 -1.44
C VAL A 17 -5.79 10.68 -0.89
N PRO A 18 -5.84 9.86 0.18
CA PRO A 18 -4.63 9.39 0.86
C PRO A 18 -3.81 8.39 0.03
N VAL A 19 -4.44 7.70 -0.93
CA VAL A 19 -3.80 6.69 -1.78
C VAL A 19 -4.29 6.84 -3.22
N ARG A 20 -3.37 6.87 -4.18
CA ARG A 20 -3.70 6.92 -5.61
C ARG A 20 -3.71 5.52 -6.21
N LEU A 21 -4.90 5.00 -6.48
CA LEU A 21 -5.10 3.65 -7.02
C LEU A 21 -5.12 3.56 -8.55
N ASN A 22 -5.11 4.69 -9.27
CA ASN A 22 -4.95 4.67 -10.72
C ASN A 22 -3.60 4.03 -11.08
N ASP A 23 -3.56 3.23 -12.15
CA ASP A 23 -2.33 2.58 -12.62
C ASP A 23 -1.57 1.82 -11.53
N LEU A 24 -2.33 1.18 -10.61
CA LEU A 24 -1.76 0.49 -9.45
C LEU A 24 -0.67 -0.52 -9.83
N HIS A 25 -0.85 -1.22 -10.95
CA HIS A 25 0.16 -2.16 -11.47
C HIS A 25 1.52 -1.48 -11.71
N VAL A 26 1.55 -0.33 -12.39
CA VAL A 26 2.78 0.43 -12.64
C VAL A 26 3.43 0.86 -11.32
N LYS A 27 2.64 1.34 -10.37
CA LYS A 27 3.15 1.81 -9.07
C LYS A 27 3.69 0.68 -8.20
N LEU A 28 3.07 -0.50 -8.27
CA LEU A 28 3.57 -1.70 -7.59
C LEU A 28 4.84 -2.21 -8.26
N ASP A 29 4.93 -2.17 -9.59
CA ASP A 29 6.15 -2.52 -10.32
C ASP A 29 7.29 -1.58 -9.93
N ASP A 30 7.06 -0.26 -9.93
CA ASP A 30 8.03 0.74 -9.48
C ASP A 30 8.50 0.48 -8.04
N LEU A 31 7.58 0.15 -7.13
CA LEU A 31 7.91 -0.20 -5.75
C LEU A 31 8.84 -1.42 -5.71
N THR A 32 8.53 -2.48 -6.45
CA THR A 32 9.38 -3.68 -6.48
C THR A 32 10.73 -3.46 -7.15
N ASN A 33 10.80 -2.60 -8.16
CA ASN A 33 12.05 -2.28 -8.86
C ASN A 33 13.00 -1.39 -8.05
N ASN A 34 12.46 -0.59 -7.13
CA ASN A 34 13.24 0.28 -6.25
C ASN A 34 13.57 -0.35 -4.89
N LEU A 35 13.20 -1.63 -4.68
CA LEU A 35 13.51 -2.37 -3.47
C LEU A 35 15.01 -2.68 -3.38
N GLN A 36 15.65 -2.19 -2.34
CA GLN A 36 17.08 -2.36 -2.06
C GLN A 36 17.30 -3.41 -0.96
N ASP A 37 18.50 -3.99 -0.96
CA ASP A 37 18.98 -4.94 0.06
C ASP A 37 17.93 -6.01 0.43
N HIS A 38 17.30 -6.59 -0.59
CA HIS A 38 16.17 -7.48 -0.38
C HIS A 38 16.58 -8.88 0.06
N GLU A 39 15.82 -9.44 0.98
CA GLU A 39 16.05 -10.76 1.56
C GLU A 39 14.76 -11.57 1.54
N LEU A 40 14.88 -12.87 1.27
CA LEU A 40 13.77 -13.80 1.46
C LEU A 40 13.78 -14.26 2.93
N GLU A 41 12.74 -13.89 3.67
CA GLU A 41 12.53 -14.33 5.05
C GLU A 41 11.76 -15.68 5.08
N ASP A 42 11.57 -16.20 6.29
CA ASP A 42 10.74 -17.38 6.52
C ASP A 42 9.30 -17.12 6.04
N SER A 43 8.63 -18.20 5.61
CA SER A 43 7.25 -18.11 5.16
C SER A 43 6.30 -17.82 6.31
N GLU A 44 5.35 -16.91 6.09
CA GLU A 44 4.32 -16.54 7.05
C GLU A 44 2.92 -16.87 6.53
N ILE A 45 1.99 -17.11 7.45
CA ILE A 45 0.58 -17.32 7.13
C ILE A 45 -0.15 -15.98 7.20
N ILE A 46 -0.74 -15.56 6.08
CA ILE A 46 -1.60 -14.37 5.99
C ILE A 46 -3.00 -14.82 5.57
N GLY A 47 -3.99 -14.61 6.43
CA GLY A 47 -5.35 -15.10 6.20
C GLY A 47 -5.40 -16.62 6.19
N SER A 48 -5.77 -17.21 5.04
CA SER A 48 -5.89 -18.67 4.88
C SER A 48 -4.74 -19.33 4.11
N GLY A 49 -3.69 -18.59 3.73
CA GLY A 49 -2.64 -19.09 2.84
C GLY A 49 -1.23 -18.76 3.28
N ASN A 50 -0.30 -19.65 2.91
CA ASN A 50 1.14 -19.43 3.09
C ASN A 50 1.64 -18.37 2.11
N CYS A 51 2.52 -17.50 2.59
CA CYS A 51 3.17 -16.47 1.81
C CYS A 51 4.69 -16.59 1.91
N TYR A 52 5.39 -16.35 0.81
CA TYR A 52 6.78 -15.91 0.85
C TYR A 52 6.82 -14.50 1.43
N VAL A 53 7.80 -14.22 2.28
CA VAL A 53 8.03 -12.90 2.84
C VAL A 53 9.34 -12.38 2.26
N VAL A 54 9.27 -11.24 1.57
CA VAL A 54 10.44 -10.53 1.07
C VAL A 54 10.55 -9.23 1.84
N SER A 55 11.68 -9.01 2.51
CA SER A 55 11.99 -7.73 3.16
C SER A 55 13.06 -6.97 2.39
N GLY A 56 13.18 -5.67 2.69
CA GLY A 56 14.21 -4.81 2.13
C GLY A 56 14.01 -3.36 2.57
N SER A 57 14.67 -2.44 1.88
CA SER A 57 14.53 -1.00 2.09
C SER A 57 14.08 -0.26 0.82
N ILE A 58 13.42 0.88 1.02
CA ILE A 58 13.06 1.84 -0.05
C ILE A 58 13.30 3.26 0.43
N LEU A 59 13.64 4.14 -0.51
CA LEU A 59 13.44 5.56 -0.33
C LEU A 59 11.95 5.90 -0.48
N SER A 60 11.44 6.70 0.47
CA SER A 60 10.05 7.13 0.51
C SER A 60 9.59 7.89 -0.73
N ASP A 61 10.52 8.52 -1.46
CA ASP A 61 10.31 9.12 -2.78
C ASP A 61 9.69 8.14 -3.79
N SER A 62 10.08 6.87 -3.73
CA SER A 62 9.56 5.81 -4.60
C SER A 62 8.09 5.51 -4.33
N LEU A 63 7.56 5.92 -3.16
CA LEU A 63 6.17 5.72 -2.76
C LEU A 63 5.29 6.93 -3.06
N ALA A 64 5.85 8.08 -3.43
CA ALA A 64 5.10 9.31 -3.66
C ALA A 64 4.02 9.19 -4.76
N HIS A 65 4.23 8.29 -5.72
CA HIS A 65 3.26 8.00 -6.77
C HIS A 65 2.03 7.23 -6.26
N LEU A 66 2.21 6.41 -5.22
CA LEU A 66 1.14 5.65 -4.57
C LEU A 66 0.50 6.45 -3.42
N ILE A 67 1.32 7.16 -2.65
CA ILE A 67 0.94 7.88 -1.43
C ILE A 67 1.43 9.33 -1.60
N PRO A 68 0.60 10.23 -2.18
CA PRO A 68 1.03 11.59 -2.54
C PRO A 68 1.50 12.43 -1.36
N THR A 69 1.03 12.09 -0.17
CA THR A 69 1.36 12.75 1.09
C THR A 69 2.60 12.16 1.76
N SER A 70 3.34 11.28 1.08
CA SER A 70 4.57 10.70 1.62
C SER A 70 5.61 11.79 1.91
N GLN A 71 6.24 11.72 3.08
CA GLN A 71 7.45 12.48 3.37
C GLN A 71 8.59 11.99 2.48
N LEU A 72 9.30 12.89 1.79
CA LEU A 72 10.43 12.55 0.92
C LEU A 72 11.75 12.42 1.71
N GLY A 73 12.68 11.63 1.19
CA GLY A 73 14.04 11.49 1.71
C GLY A 73 14.20 10.57 2.91
N SER A 74 13.17 9.82 3.29
CA SER A 74 13.24 8.83 4.38
C SER A 74 13.58 7.46 3.81
N GLU A 75 14.54 6.77 4.42
CA GLU A 75 14.71 5.33 4.20
C GLU A 75 13.68 4.58 5.05
N LEU A 76 12.94 3.67 4.42
CA LEU A 76 11.85 2.90 5.01
C LEU A 76 12.16 1.43 4.88
N ARG A 77 11.84 0.64 5.92
CA ARG A 77 11.82 -0.82 5.78
C ARG A 77 10.49 -1.24 5.19
N ILE A 78 10.53 -2.19 4.28
CA ILE A 78 9.34 -2.73 3.63
C ILE A 78 9.35 -4.25 3.71
N LYS A 79 8.16 -4.83 3.86
CA LYS A 79 7.92 -6.26 3.74
C LYS A 79 6.80 -6.52 2.76
N LEU A 80 6.99 -7.52 1.92
CA LEU A 80 6.06 -7.96 0.88
C LEU A 80 5.68 -9.41 1.14
N TRP A 81 4.39 -9.68 1.27
CA TRP A 81 3.87 -11.05 1.38
C TRP A 81 3.29 -11.48 0.05
N VAL A 82 3.91 -12.48 -0.57
CA VAL A 82 3.47 -13.04 -1.86
C VAL A 82 2.93 -14.44 -1.63
N SER A 83 1.68 -14.68 -2.02
CA SER A 83 1.04 -15.99 -1.89
C SER A 83 1.85 -17.08 -2.59
N GLN A 84 2.15 -18.17 -1.89
CA GLN A 84 2.88 -19.32 -2.48
C GLN A 84 2.03 -20.08 -3.49
N GLU A 85 0.70 -20.05 -3.36
CA GLU A 85 -0.23 -20.75 -4.24
C GLU A 85 -0.48 -19.97 -5.53
N LEU A 86 -0.79 -18.67 -5.40
CA LEU A 86 -1.24 -17.84 -6.51
C LEU A 86 -0.15 -16.92 -7.08
N PHE A 87 1.00 -16.81 -6.41
CA PHE A 87 2.07 -15.87 -6.74
C PHE A 87 1.60 -14.41 -6.83
N LEU A 88 0.56 -14.07 -6.08
CA LEU A 88 0.01 -12.72 -6.00
C LEU A 88 0.48 -12.04 -4.72
N LEU A 89 0.84 -10.76 -4.84
CA LEU A 89 1.08 -9.89 -3.68
C LEU A 89 -0.20 -9.77 -2.86
N LYS A 90 -0.11 -10.08 -1.57
CA LYS A 90 -1.22 -10.08 -0.61
C LYS A 90 -1.14 -8.95 0.40
N ARG A 91 0.09 -8.56 0.77
CA ARG A 91 0.31 -7.49 1.74
C ARG A 91 1.62 -6.77 1.46
N ILE A 92 1.60 -5.48 1.74
CA ILE A 92 2.76 -4.61 1.85
C ILE A 92 2.72 -4.04 3.28
N GLN A 93 3.83 -4.14 4.00
CA GLN A 93 4.04 -3.43 5.26
C GLN A 93 5.19 -2.46 5.09
N ILE A 94 5.04 -1.24 5.58
CA ILE A 94 6.05 -0.20 5.53
C ILE A 94 6.28 0.30 6.95
N ASP A 95 7.51 0.14 7.42
CA ASP A 95 7.95 0.51 8.75
C ASP A 95 8.78 1.81 8.67
N GLY A 96 8.41 2.80 9.48
CA GLY A 96 9.10 4.09 9.58
C GLY A 96 8.21 5.28 9.25
N ARG A 97 8.85 6.45 9.09
CA ARG A 97 8.17 7.73 8.84
C ARG A 97 7.84 7.90 7.35
N LEU A 98 6.71 7.33 6.95
CA LEU A 98 6.18 7.45 5.59
C LEU A 98 5.43 8.76 5.38
N LEU A 99 4.68 9.21 6.38
CA LEU A 99 3.91 10.45 6.38
C LEU A 99 4.55 11.48 7.32
N PRO A 100 4.37 12.80 7.08
CA PRO A 100 4.91 13.84 7.96
C PRO A 100 4.44 13.76 9.43
N THR A 101 3.30 13.12 9.67
CA THR A 101 2.72 12.94 11.01
C THR A 101 3.17 11.65 11.70
N ASP A 102 3.98 10.82 11.04
CA ASP A 102 4.45 9.56 11.59
C ASP A 102 5.50 9.72 12.68
N ILE A 103 5.57 8.71 13.54
CA ILE A 103 6.67 8.49 14.48
C ILE A 103 7.62 7.42 13.91
N GLU A 104 8.80 7.25 14.53
CA GLU A 104 9.81 6.30 14.04
C GLU A 104 9.33 4.84 13.99
N THR A 105 8.38 4.48 14.85
CA THR A 105 7.81 3.15 14.94
C THR A 105 6.45 3.03 14.24
N SER A 106 6.08 4.00 13.38
CA SER A 106 4.87 3.90 12.58
C SER A 106 4.94 2.69 11.65
N VAL A 107 3.80 2.01 11.48
CA VAL A 107 3.65 0.86 10.60
C VAL A 107 2.43 1.08 9.71
N HIS A 108 2.63 1.05 8.40
CA HIS A 108 1.57 1.16 7.40
C HIS A 108 1.37 -0.18 6.73
N VAL A 109 0.13 -0.66 6.67
CA VAL A 109 -0.19 -1.96 6.09
C VAL A 109 -1.21 -1.80 4.97
N PHE A 110 -0.83 -2.23 3.77
CA PHE A 110 -1.71 -2.34 2.60
C PHE A 110 -2.00 -3.81 2.36
N SER A 111 -3.27 -4.20 2.32
CA SER A 111 -3.68 -5.56 2.02
C SER A 111 -4.43 -5.62 0.69
N LEU A 112 -4.04 -6.55 -0.17
CA LEU A 112 -4.59 -6.77 -1.50
C LEU A 112 -5.44 -8.05 -1.48
N MET A 113 -6.75 -7.87 -1.61
CA MET A 113 -7.75 -8.95 -1.60
C MET A 113 -8.67 -8.82 -2.80
N ASP A 114 -9.41 -9.89 -3.12
CA ASP A 114 -10.36 -9.92 -4.23
C ASP A 114 -9.77 -9.45 -5.58
N ILE A 115 -8.48 -9.78 -5.80
CA ILE A 115 -7.75 -9.45 -7.02
C ILE A 115 -8.48 -10.09 -8.22
N ASN A 116 -8.67 -9.30 -9.28
CA ASN A 116 -9.40 -9.67 -10.50
C ASN A 116 -10.88 -10.03 -10.28
N LYS A 117 -11.49 -9.57 -9.18
CA LYS A 117 -12.94 -9.64 -8.99
C LYS A 117 -13.60 -8.36 -9.51
N PRO A 118 -14.83 -8.47 -10.07
CA PRO A 118 -15.58 -7.29 -10.47
C PRO A 118 -15.89 -6.43 -9.24
N ALA A 119 -15.68 -5.12 -9.37
CA ALA A 119 -16.07 -4.15 -8.36
C ALA A 119 -17.41 -3.51 -8.77
N GLU A 120 -18.37 -3.49 -7.86
CA GLU A 120 -19.61 -2.74 -8.04
C GLU A 120 -19.42 -1.30 -7.56
N ILE A 121 -19.55 -0.35 -8.48
CA ILE A 121 -19.45 1.09 -8.18
C ILE A 121 -20.84 1.70 -8.34
N SER A 122 -21.49 2.01 -7.22
CA SER A 122 -22.76 2.72 -7.20
C SER A 122 -22.54 4.23 -7.26
N SER A 123 -23.48 4.95 -7.90
CA SER A 123 -23.46 6.41 -7.85
C SER A 123 -23.68 6.89 -6.41
N PRO A 124 -22.94 7.93 -5.96
CA PRO A 124 -23.21 8.53 -4.67
C PRO A 124 -24.66 9.02 -4.63
N LEU A 125 -25.43 8.56 -3.64
CA LEU A 125 -26.79 9.05 -3.41
C LEU A 125 -26.72 10.53 -3.00
N PRO A 126 -27.62 11.38 -3.53
CA PRO A 126 -27.71 12.80 -3.17
C PRO A 126 -28.09 13.00 -1.69
#